data_AF-A0A924CZP8-F1
#
_entry.id   AF-A0A924CZP8-F1
#
_cell.length_a   1.000
_cell.length_b   1.000
_cell.length_c   1.000
_cell.angle_alpha   90.00
_cell.angle_beta   90.00
_cell.angle_gamma   90.00
#
_symmetry.space_group_name_H-M   'P 1'
#
loop_
_entity.id
_entity.type
_entity.pdbx_description
1 polymer ?
#
loop_
_entity_poly.entity_id
_entity_poly.type
_entity_poly.pdbx_seq_one_letter_code
_entity_poly.pdbx_strand_id
1 'polypeptide(L)' 'MELRHLRHFAAVVDAGNLSKAAERVFISQPALTRSIKNLEDIVGAVLLERRPRGMVPTPAG' A
#
# COMPACT_ATOMS: atom_id res chain seq x y z
N MET A 1 -11.25 -2.79 -9.66
CA MET A 1 -9.84 -2.35 -9.48
C MET A 1 -9.67 -1.02 -10.16
N GLU A 2 -8.98 -0.06 -9.56
CA GLU A 2 -8.74 1.29 -10.13
C GLU A 2 -7.23 1.58 -10.19
N LEU A 3 -6.76 2.36 -11.18
CA LEU A 3 -5.34 2.73 -11.31
C LEU A 3 -4.77 3.41 -10.06
N ARG A 4 -5.60 4.15 -9.32
CA ARG A 4 -5.20 4.76 -8.04
C ARG A 4 -4.74 3.72 -7.01
N HIS A 5 -5.32 2.53 -6.99
CA HIS A 5 -4.93 1.47 -6.05
C HIS A 5 -3.50 0.99 -6.32
N LEU A 6 -3.16 0.80 -7.61
CA LEU A 6 -1.81 0.41 -8.02
C LEU A 6 -0.79 1.52 -7.75
N ARG A 7 -1.14 2.79 -7.99
CA ARG A 7 -0.29 3.93 -7.63
C ARG A 7 -0.03 4.03 -6.13
N HIS A 8 -1.07 3.82 -5.32
CA HIS A 8 -0.96 3.79 -3.86
C HIS A 8 -0.08 2.64 -3.39
N PHE A 9 -0.25 1.45 -3.95
CA PHE A 9 0.61 0.29 -3.67
C PHE A 9 2.07 0.58 -4.01
N ALA A 10 2.37 1.05 -5.24
CA ALA A 10 3.71 1.41 -5.66
C ALA A 10 4.33 2.46 -4.72
N ALA A 11 3.56 3.49 -4.32
CA ALA A 11 4.05 4.49 -3.36
C ALA A 11 4.43 3.89 -2.00
N VAL A 12 3.72 2.87 -1.52
CA VAL A 12 4.07 2.18 -0.26
C VAL A 12 5.33 1.33 -0.42
N VAL A 13 5.47 0.62 -1.55
CA VAL A 13 6.69 -0.16 -1.86
C VAL A 13 7.91 0.76 -1.94
N ASP A 14 7.81 1.88 -2.68
CA ASP A 14 8.91 2.83 -2.87
C ASP A 14 9.28 3.59 -1.58
N ALA A 15 8.31 3.81 -0.69
CA ALA A 15 8.56 4.52 0.57
C ALA A 15 8.99 3.58 1.71
N GLY A 16 8.64 2.29 1.63
CA GLY A 16 8.79 1.31 2.72
C GLY A 16 8.02 1.67 4.00
N ASN A 17 7.15 2.68 3.95
CA ASN A 17 6.47 3.24 5.11
C ASN A 17 5.13 3.88 4.70
N LEU A 18 4.05 3.50 5.38
CA LEU A 18 2.70 3.98 5.08
C LEU A 18 2.52 5.50 5.26
N SER A 19 3.13 6.11 6.28
CA SER A 19 3.01 7.55 6.51
C SER A 19 3.73 8.35 5.42
N LYS A 20 4.97 7.97 5.08
CA LYS A 20 5.73 8.61 3.99
C LYS A 20 5.06 8.42 2.63
N ALA A 21 4.48 7.25 2.38
CA ALA A 21 3.73 6.99 1.15
C ALA A 21 2.48 7.88 1.05
N ALA A 22 1.74 8.04 2.16
CA ALA A 22 0.55 8.88 2.22
C ALA A 22 0.86 10.35 1.93
N GLU A 23 1.97 10.86 2.45
CA GLU A 23 2.49 12.19 2.13
C GLU A 23 2.77 12.34 0.62
N ARG A 24 3.43 11.35 -0.01
CA ARG A 24 3.77 11.39 -1.45
C ARG A 24 2.56 11.37 -2.37
N VAL A 25 1.48 10.69 -1.98
CA VAL A 25 0.24 10.61 -2.77
C VAL A 25 -0.85 11.57 -2.29
N PHE A 26 -0.50 12.51 -1.40
CA PHE A 26 -1.37 13.60 -0.92
C PHE A 26 -2.71 13.11 -0.31
N ILE A 27 -2.67 12.03 0.45
CA ILE A 27 -3.83 11.53 1.21
C ILE A 27 -3.46 11.23 2.66
N SER A 28 -4.46 10.99 3.50
CA SER A 28 -4.19 10.56 4.88
C SER A 28 -3.71 9.10 4.92
N GLN A 29 -2.87 8.78 5.91
CA GLN A 29 -2.39 7.41 6.12
C GLN A 29 -3.53 6.38 6.35
N PRO A 30 -4.64 6.71 7.04
CA PRO A 30 -5.83 5.84 7.09
C PRO A 30 -6.49 5.62 5.72
N ALA A 31 -6.57 6.65 4.87
CA ALA A 31 -7.11 6.52 3.51
C ALA A 31 -6.22 5.63 2.64
N LEU A 32 -4.90 5.78 2.75
CA LEU A 32 -3.94 4.92 2.06
C LEU A 32 -4.06 3.46 2.51
N THR A 33 -4.13 3.22 3.82
CA THR A 33 -4.31 1.88 4.39
C THR A 33 -5.59 1.21 3.86
N ARG A 34 -6.70 1.95 3.81
CA ARG A 34 -7.96 1.46 3.23
C ARG A 34 -7.83 1.19 1.73
N SER A 35 -7.11 2.02 0.99
CA SER A 35 -6.87 1.80 -0.44
C SER A 35 -6.06 0.53 -0.72
N ILE A 36 -5.05 0.23 0.12
CA ILE A 36 -4.28 -1.01 0.02
C ILE A 36 -5.16 -2.20 0.34
N LYS A 37 -5.89 -2.15 1.45
CA LYS A 37 -6.80 -3.23 1.83
C LYS A 37 -7.83 -3.54 0.73
N ASN A 38 -8.41 -2.50 0.12
CA ASN A 38 -9.33 -2.68 -1.00
C ASN A 38 -8.65 -3.35 -2.22
N LEU A 39 -7.36 -3.08 -2.46
CA LEU A 39 -6.62 -3.75 -3.54
C LEU A 39 -6.41 -5.23 -3.21
N GLU A 40 -5.99 -5.53 -1.98
CA GLU A 40 -5.81 -6.89 -1.48
C GLU A 40 -7.12 -7.70 -1.56
N ASP A 41 -8.24 -7.09 -1.19
CA ASP A 41 -9.57 -7.71 -1.29
C ASP A 41 -9.96 -8.01 -2.74
N ILE A 42 -9.62 -7.13 -3.70
CA ILE A 42 -9.90 -7.33 -5.12
C ILE A 42 -9.02 -8.42 -5.73
N VAL A 43 -7.74 -8.46 -5.34
CA VAL A 43 -6.79 -9.47 -5.83
C VAL A 43 -7.00 -10.82 -5.13
N GLY A 44 -7.58 -10.81 -3.93
CA GLY A 44 -7.79 -12.00 -3.09
C GLY A 44 -6.51 -12.46 -2.38
N ALA A 45 -5.53 -11.57 -2.20
CA ALA A 45 -4.24 -11.87 -1.59
C ALA A 45 -3.70 -10.68 -0.81
N VAL A 46 -2.93 -10.95 0.26
CA VAL A 46 -2.15 -9.94 0.98
C VAL A 46 -0.97 -9.55 0.10
N LEU A 47 -0.81 -8.26 -0.18
CA LEU A 47 0.21 -7.73 -1.09
C LEU A 47 1.33 -7.03 -0.33
N LEU A 48 1.05 -6.51 0.87
CA LEU A 48 2.04 -5.87 1.73
C LEU A 48 2.02 -6.47 3.13
N GLU A 49 3.20 -6.64 3.71
CA GLU A 49 3.34 -7.07 5.10
C GLU A 49 4.19 -6.08 5.90
N ARG A 50 3.86 -5.96 7.19
CA ARG A 50 4.61 -5.13 8.13
C ARG A 50 5.73 -5.95 8.75
N ARG A 51 6.96 -5.50 8.55
CA ARG A 51 8.17 -6.02 9.20
C ARG A 51 8.75 -4.98 10.18
N PRO A 52 9.68 -5.36 11.07
CA PRO A 52 10.33 -4.41 11.99
C PRO A 52 10.99 -3.22 11.29
N ARG A 53 11.42 -3.38 10.04
CA ARG A 53 12.08 -2.34 9.23
C ARG A 53 11.15 -1.53 8.32
N GLY A 54 9.84 -1.78 8.34
CA GLY A 54 8.88 -1.08 7.50
C GLY A 54 7.90 -2.02 6.80
N MET A 55 7.27 -1.51 5.74
CA MET A 55 6.37 -2.26 4.88
C MET A 55 7.16 -2.84 3.70
N VAL A 56 6.91 -4.10 3.36
CA VAL A 56 7.52 -4.77 2.20
C VAL A 56 6.46 -5.54 1.41
N PRO A 57 6.65 -5.75 0.10
CA PRO A 57 5.77 -6.61 -0.68
C PRO A 57 5.88 -8.07 -0.26
N THR A 58 4.75 -8.77 -0.31
CA THR A 58 4.71 -10.25 -0.25
C THR A 58 5.07 -10.84 -1.62
N PRO A 59 5.19 -12.16 -1.78
CA PRO A 59 5.37 -12.76 -3.11
C PRO A 59 4.25 -12.46 -4.12
N ALA A 60 3.05 -12.09 -3.65
CA ALA A 60 1.92 -11.73 -4.50
C ALA A 60 1.91 -10.24 -4.89
N GLY A 61 2.71 -9.41 -4.21
CA GLY A 61 2.80 -7.95 -4.39
C GLY A 61 3.88 -7.53 -5.36
#